data_AF-A0A2D6QYR8-F1
#
_entry.id   AF-A0A2D6QYR8-F1
#
_cell.length_a   1.000
_cell.length_b   1.000
_cell.length_c   1.000
_cell.angle_alpha   90.00
_cell.angle_beta   90.00
_cell.angle_gamma   90.00
#
_symmetry.space_group_name_H-M   'P 1'
#
loop_
_entity.id
_entity.type
_entity.pdbx_description
1 polymer ?
#
loop_
_entity_poly.entity_id
_entity_poly.type
_entity_poly.pdbx_seq_one_letter_code
_entity_poly.pdbx_strand_id
1 'polypeptide(L)'
;MWRWRRRSSAGTRWHRGVRMAEKRPALGRGLSALIPDAAPARAVPLTEIDIDRLAPNREQPRRDVDAANLDGLAQSIRANGIIQPLVVRQTERGYEIVAGERRWRAAQRAGLLRVPIVVRDVTNDQLLPLALIENLQREDLNPIEEAVAYQRLVEHHGLTHDTIATAVGKDRSTVANALRLLKLPEEIKAELAAGGLTVGHARALLAAGDEAAQRRAAREVLKRRLSVRETEAFIRKLSAPAPTAQAAAPDVHVRAAEERLRLALGTRVRIVRKRKGGRIEIDFGSEEELQRIYEQLSNQ
;
A
#
# COMPACT_ATOMS: atom_id res chain seq x y z
N MET A 1 44.74 -49.65 -41.58
CA MET A 1 46.21 -49.86 -41.73
C MET A 1 46.85 -49.73 -40.35
N TRP A 2 47.27 -50.84 -39.70
CA TRP A 2 48.16 -50.89 -38.51
C TRP A 2 47.61 -50.19 -37.21
N ARG A 3 47.94 -50.59 -35.97
CA ARG A 3 48.55 -51.82 -35.43
C ARG A 3 48.10 -52.05 -33.97
N TRP A 4 48.29 -53.28 -33.50
CA TRP A 4 48.06 -53.75 -32.12
C TRP A 4 49.28 -53.51 -31.20
N ARG A 5 49.06 -53.55 -29.86
CA ARG A 5 50.06 -53.78 -28.76
C ARG A 5 51.11 -52.66 -28.57
N ARG A 6 51.82 -52.47 -27.43
CA ARG A 6 52.20 -53.24 -26.20
C ARG A 6 52.53 -52.17 -25.10
N ARG A 7 52.72 -52.36 -23.78
CA ARG A 7 52.74 -53.47 -22.78
C ARG A 7 52.74 -52.83 -21.35
N SER A 8 52.53 -53.63 -20.28
CA SER A 8 53.13 -53.51 -18.92
C SER A 8 52.88 -52.28 -18.02
N SER A 9 52.42 -52.34 -16.76
CA SER A 9 52.59 -53.26 -15.59
C SER A 9 53.60 -52.80 -14.52
N ALA A 10 53.17 -51.93 -13.59
CA ALA A 10 53.62 -51.75 -12.21
C ALA A 10 52.74 -50.64 -11.56
N GLY A 11 52.35 -50.65 -10.28
CA GLY A 11 52.48 -51.69 -9.27
C GLY A 11 51.76 -51.32 -7.96
N THR A 12 51.56 -52.33 -7.11
CA THR A 12 51.52 -52.27 -5.64
C THR A 12 50.50 -51.40 -4.86
N ARG A 13 49.75 -52.14 -4.02
CA ARG A 13 49.34 -51.82 -2.63
C ARG A 13 48.09 -50.97 -2.40
N TRP A 14 47.03 -51.67 -2.02
CA TRP A 14 45.84 -51.14 -1.35
C TRP A 14 46.16 -50.72 0.09
N HIS A 15 45.83 -49.48 0.44
CA HIS A 15 45.48 -49.13 1.82
C HIS A 15 44.09 -48.49 1.83
N ARG A 16 43.18 -49.05 2.64
CA ARG A 16 41.81 -48.56 2.80
C ARG A 16 41.81 -47.30 3.66
N GLY A 17 41.76 -46.13 3.02
CA GLY A 17 41.33 -44.87 3.64
C GLY A 17 39.82 -44.71 3.53
N VAL A 18 39.18 -44.21 4.59
CA VAL A 18 37.72 -44.00 4.66
C VAL A 18 37.26 -42.97 3.61
N ARG A 19 36.13 -43.23 2.94
CA ARG A 19 35.54 -42.29 1.99
C ARG A 19 35.02 -41.05 2.72
N MET A 20 35.75 -39.93 2.64
CA MET A 20 35.14 -38.60 2.75
C MET A 20 34.53 -38.26 1.40
N ALA A 21 33.24 -37.97 1.37
CA ALA A 21 32.58 -37.49 0.15
C ALA A 21 32.98 -36.02 -0.09
N GLU A 22 33.72 -35.77 -1.16
CA GLU A 22 34.11 -34.42 -1.56
C GLU A 22 32.86 -33.57 -1.85
N LYS A 23 32.73 -32.45 -1.14
CA LYS A 23 31.69 -31.46 -1.42
C LYS A 23 31.97 -30.82 -2.79
N ARG A 24 31.10 -31.06 -3.76
CA ARG A 24 31.04 -30.24 -4.99
C ARG A 24 30.85 -28.77 -4.61
N PRO A 25 31.54 -27.81 -5.26
CA PRO A 25 31.34 -26.39 -5.00
C PRO A 25 30.00 -25.96 -5.60
N ALA A 26 28.94 -26.01 -4.80
CA ALA A 26 27.64 -25.47 -5.17
C ALA A 26 27.67 -23.94 -5.20
N LEU A 27 26.91 -23.36 -6.14
CA LEU A 27 26.93 -21.95 -6.50
C LEU A 27 26.54 -21.03 -5.33
N GLY A 28 27.13 -19.82 -5.34
CA GLY A 28 26.49 -18.65 -4.74
C GLY A 28 26.77 -18.38 -3.27
N ARG A 29 27.95 -17.78 -2.99
CA ARG A 29 28.25 -17.07 -1.71
C ARG A 29 27.34 -15.83 -1.45
N GLY A 30 26.28 -15.64 -2.22
CA GLY A 30 25.41 -14.46 -2.18
C GLY A 30 24.08 -14.63 -1.42
N LEU A 31 23.60 -15.86 -1.20
CA LEU A 31 22.33 -16.07 -0.45
C LEU A 31 22.53 -16.11 1.07
N SER A 32 23.68 -16.58 1.56
CA SER A 32 23.98 -16.63 3.00
C SER A 32 24.24 -15.25 3.64
N ALA A 33 24.25 -14.17 2.85
CA ALA A 33 24.36 -12.80 3.34
C ALA A 33 22.99 -12.09 3.50
N LEU A 34 21.90 -12.73 3.06
CA LEU A 34 20.54 -12.18 3.06
C LEU A 34 19.59 -12.90 4.04
N ILE A 35 20.03 -14.02 4.61
CA ILE A 35 19.42 -14.58 5.81
C ILE A 35 20.22 -13.97 6.97
N PRO A 36 19.64 -13.07 7.79
CA PRO A 36 20.26 -12.77 9.07
C PRO A 36 20.36 -14.10 9.81
N ASP A 37 21.55 -14.47 10.28
CA ASP A 37 21.65 -15.50 11.31
C ASP A 37 20.65 -15.12 12.39
N ALA A 38 19.61 -15.95 12.54
CA ALA A 38 18.52 -15.67 13.46
C ALA A 38 19.14 -15.75 14.86
N ALA A 39 19.55 -14.58 15.37
CA ALA A 39 20.18 -14.44 16.67
C ALA A 39 19.33 -15.25 17.65
N PRO A 40 19.90 -16.28 18.31
CA PRO A 40 19.14 -17.33 18.97
C PRO A 40 18.12 -16.65 19.86
N ALA A 41 16.82 -16.80 19.49
CA ALA A 41 15.77 -15.90 19.91
C ALA A 41 15.87 -15.70 21.41
N ARG A 42 16.32 -14.51 21.82
CA ARG A 42 16.87 -14.22 23.16
C ARG A 42 15.92 -14.86 24.15
N ALA A 43 16.34 -15.95 24.80
CA ALA A 43 15.41 -16.83 25.50
C ALA A 43 14.79 -16.05 26.66
N VAL A 44 13.65 -15.42 26.38
CA VAL A 44 12.94 -14.60 27.34
C VAL A 44 12.53 -15.57 28.43
N PRO A 45 13.00 -15.41 29.68
CA PRO A 45 12.83 -16.42 30.70
C PRO A 45 11.33 -16.71 30.83
N LEU A 46 10.96 -17.94 30.45
CA LEU A 46 9.60 -18.44 30.48
C LEU A 46 9.21 -18.59 31.94
N THR A 47 8.62 -17.53 32.50
CA THR A 47 8.12 -17.54 33.87
C THR A 47 6.77 -18.23 33.84
N GLU A 48 6.60 -19.29 34.62
CA GLU A 48 5.27 -19.86 34.82
C GLU A 48 4.56 -19.16 35.98
N ILE A 49 3.31 -18.75 35.76
CA ILE A 49 2.47 -18.16 36.80
C ILE A 49 1.13 -18.88 36.90
N ASP A 50 0.56 -18.87 38.10
CA ASP A 50 -0.79 -19.35 38.37
C ASP A 50 -1.80 -18.54 37.54
N ILE A 51 -2.72 -19.24 36.87
CA ILE A 51 -3.62 -18.66 35.88
C ILE A 51 -4.58 -17.60 36.45
N ASP A 52 -4.84 -17.69 37.77
CA ASP A 52 -5.70 -16.78 38.54
C ASP A 52 -5.01 -15.46 38.91
N ARG A 53 -3.68 -15.36 38.76
CA ARG A 53 -2.91 -14.12 38.96
C ARG A 53 -2.88 -13.22 37.72
N LEU A 54 -3.58 -13.64 36.66
CA LEU A 54 -3.71 -12.93 35.39
C LEU A 54 -5.07 -12.24 35.29
N ALA A 55 -5.04 -10.91 35.17
CA ALA A 55 -6.21 -10.10 34.84
C ALA A 55 -6.36 -9.91 33.32
N PRO A 56 -7.58 -9.96 32.76
CA PRO A 56 -7.83 -9.62 31.36
C PRO A 56 -7.73 -8.10 31.14
N ASN A 57 -7.13 -7.68 30.02
CA ASN A 57 -7.06 -6.26 29.66
C ASN A 57 -8.45 -5.70 29.29
N ARG A 58 -8.86 -4.65 30.01
CA ARG A 58 -10.18 -4.01 29.88
C ARG A 58 -10.39 -3.23 28.58
N GLU A 59 -9.32 -2.86 27.88
CA GLU A 59 -9.35 -2.04 26.67
C GLU A 59 -9.37 -2.88 25.37
N GLN A 60 -9.35 -4.21 25.47
CA GLN A 60 -9.51 -5.11 24.32
C GLN A 60 -10.95 -4.98 23.74
N PRO A 61 -11.15 -4.44 22.51
CA PRO A 61 -12.49 -4.15 21.98
C PRO A 61 -13.25 -5.40 21.51
N ARG A 62 -12.59 -6.56 21.51
CA ARG A 62 -13.14 -7.87 21.10
C ARG A 62 -13.97 -8.49 22.24
N ARG A 63 -15.13 -7.88 22.57
CA ARG A 63 -16.05 -8.40 23.59
C ARG A 63 -16.77 -9.69 23.18
N ASP A 64 -16.99 -9.90 21.88
CA ASP A 64 -17.78 -11.01 21.33
C ASP A 64 -16.92 -12.00 20.51
N VAL A 65 -15.93 -12.65 21.14
CA VAL A 65 -15.07 -13.63 20.44
C VAL A 65 -15.48 -15.07 20.72
N ASP A 66 -16.08 -15.69 19.70
CA ASP A 66 -16.06 -17.13 19.39
C ASP A 66 -16.06 -18.10 20.58
N ALA A 67 -17.16 -18.19 21.31
CA ALA A 67 -17.39 -19.32 22.20
C ALA A 67 -17.28 -20.67 21.46
N ALA A 68 -17.64 -20.68 20.17
CA ALA A 68 -17.67 -21.85 19.29
C ALA A 68 -16.30 -22.40 18.86
N ASN A 69 -15.19 -21.68 19.07
CA ASN A 69 -13.87 -22.07 18.56
C ASN A 69 -12.77 -22.07 19.63
N LEU A 70 -13.16 -22.10 20.91
CA LEU A 70 -12.25 -22.22 22.06
C LEU A 70 -11.97 -23.68 22.44
N ASP A 71 -12.89 -24.61 22.18
CA ASP A 71 -12.79 -25.98 22.71
C ASP A 71 -11.74 -26.82 21.97
N GLY A 72 -11.58 -26.65 20.65
CA GLY A 72 -10.48 -27.25 19.90
C GLY A 72 -9.11 -26.73 20.34
N LEU A 73 -9.01 -25.43 20.67
CA LEU A 73 -7.79 -24.85 21.23
C LEU A 73 -7.52 -25.37 22.65
N ALA A 74 -8.54 -25.50 23.50
CA ALA A 74 -8.43 -26.08 24.83
C ALA A 74 -8.00 -27.56 24.79
N GLN A 75 -8.50 -28.34 23.82
CA GLN A 75 -8.08 -29.73 23.61
C GLN A 75 -6.62 -29.82 23.15
N SER A 76 -6.18 -28.95 22.23
CA SER A 76 -4.79 -28.86 21.80
C SER A 76 -3.84 -28.46 22.95
N ILE A 77 -4.24 -27.48 23.77
CA ILE A 77 -3.51 -27.02 24.96
C ILE A 77 -3.45 -28.12 26.04
N ARG A 78 -4.52 -28.91 26.21
CA ARG A 78 -4.51 -30.05 27.15
C ARG A 78 -3.54 -31.16 26.71
N ALA A 79 -3.35 -31.35 25.41
CA ALA A 79 -2.45 -32.36 24.87
C ALA A 79 -0.97 -31.92 24.80
N ASN A 80 -0.70 -30.65 24.46
CA ASN A 80 0.65 -30.16 24.12
C ASN A 80 1.14 -29.00 25.01
N GLY A 81 0.33 -28.54 25.97
CA GLY A 81 0.58 -27.32 26.73
C GLY A 81 0.44 -26.05 25.88
N ILE A 82 0.91 -24.93 26.43
CA ILE A 82 0.92 -23.64 25.73
C ILE A 82 2.30 -23.44 25.08
N ILE A 83 2.38 -23.71 23.78
CA ILE A 83 3.63 -23.60 23.00
C ILE A 83 4.12 -22.14 22.89
N GLN A 84 3.20 -21.19 22.71
CA GLN A 84 3.53 -19.76 22.62
C GLN A 84 3.08 -19.04 23.90
N PRO A 85 4.01 -18.47 24.70
CA PRO A 85 3.69 -17.87 25.99
C PRO A 85 2.77 -16.65 25.86
N LEU A 86 2.02 -16.36 26.94
CA LEU A 86 1.19 -15.17 27.02
C LEU A 86 2.06 -13.95 27.31
N VAL A 87 1.74 -12.80 26.71
CA VAL A 87 2.46 -11.54 26.99
C VAL A 87 1.70 -10.80 28.07
N VAL A 88 2.39 -10.44 29.16
CA VAL A 88 1.77 -9.80 30.33
C VAL A 88 2.59 -8.60 30.78
N ARG A 89 1.90 -7.60 31.37
CA ARG A 89 2.54 -6.54 32.15
C ARG A 89 2.47 -6.84 33.64
N GLN A 90 3.46 -6.40 34.40
CA GLN A 90 3.36 -6.37 35.85
C GLN A 90 2.57 -5.12 36.28
N THR A 91 1.76 -5.26 37.33
CA THR A 91 0.93 -4.20 37.92
C THR A 91 1.04 -4.29 39.45
N GLU A 92 0.59 -3.26 40.17
CA GLU A 92 0.55 -3.27 41.64
C GLU A 92 -0.27 -4.43 42.24
N ARG A 93 -1.19 -5.02 41.46
CA ARG A 93 -2.13 -6.07 41.92
C ARG A 93 -1.83 -7.46 41.37
N GLY A 94 -0.76 -7.64 40.60
CA GLY A 94 -0.45 -8.88 39.90
C GLY A 94 -0.07 -8.63 38.45
N TYR A 95 -0.56 -9.47 37.53
CA TYR A 95 -0.20 -9.39 36.11
C TYR A 95 -1.44 -9.20 35.24
N GLU A 96 -1.29 -8.46 34.14
CA GLU A 96 -2.39 -8.18 33.21
C GLU A 96 -2.02 -8.63 31.79
N ILE A 97 -2.96 -9.30 31.12
CA ILE A 97 -2.75 -9.92 29.81
C ILE A 97 -2.75 -8.84 28.72
N VAL A 98 -1.59 -8.62 28.11
CA VAL A 98 -1.41 -7.73 26.97
C VAL A 98 -1.88 -8.42 25.69
N ALA A 99 -1.39 -9.64 25.47
CA ALA A 99 -1.70 -10.46 24.30
C ALA A 99 -1.79 -11.94 24.67
N GLY A 100 -2.70 -12.67 24.01
CA GLY A 100 -2.94 -14.10 24.26
C GLY A 100 -4.26 -14.43 24.99
N GLU A 101 -5.22 -13.52 25.08
CA GLU A 101 -6.53 -13.72 25.75
C GLU A 101 -7.23 -15.04 25.36
N ARG A 102 -7.24 -15.43 24.07
CA ARG A 102 -7.81 -16.72 23.63
C ARG A 102 -7.05 -17.92 24.18
N ARG A 103 -5.72 -17.83 24.34
CA ARG A 103 -4.88 -18.88 24.94
C ARG A 103 -5.12 -18.98 26.44
N TRP A 104 -5.28 -17.85 27.15
CA TRP A 104 -5.66 -17.83 28.56
C TRP A 104 -7.01 -18.51 28.82
N ARG A 105 -8.07 -18.10 28.10
CA ARG A 105 -9.42 -18.70 28.24
C ARG A 105 -9.44 -20.18 27.86
N ALA A 106 -8.70 -20.58 26.82
CA ALA A 106 -8.56 -21.98 26.45
C ALA A 106 -7.75 -22.79 27.48
N ALA A 107 -6.78 -22.19 28.17
CA ALA A 107 -6.02 -22.80 29.25
C ALA A 107 -6.86 -23.00 30.53
N GLN A 108 -7.71 -22.02 30.87
CA GLN A 108 -8.74 -22.17 31.92
C GLN A 108 -9.68 -23.35 31.60
N ARG A 109 -10.22 -23.41 30.37
CA ARG A 109 -11.04 -24.56 29.90
C ARG A 109 -10.25 -25.87 29.83
N ALA A 110 -8.95 -25.84 29.60
CA ALA A 110 -8.10 -27.03 29.58
C ALA A 110 -7.89 -27.61 30.99
N GLY A 111 -8.00 -26.77 32.04
CA GLY A 111 -7.72 -27.14 33.44
C GLY A 111 -6.27 -26.87 33.87
N LEU A 112 -5.55 -25.99 33.16
CA LEU A 112 -4.16 -25.65 33.51
C LEU A 112 -4.12 -24.72 34.74
N LEU A 113 -3.40 -25.14 35.78
CA LEU A 113 -3.15 -24.34 36.98
C LEU A 113 -2.15 -23.20 36.71
N ARG A 114 -1.12 -23.47 35.90
CA ARG A 114 -0.05 -22.53 35.56
C ARG A 114 0.08 -22.37 34.05
N VAL A 115 0.49 -21.19 33.62
CA VAL A 115 0.71 -20.85 32.22
C VAL A 115 2.06 -20.16 32.00
N PRO A 116 2.77 -20.44 30.90
CA PRO A 116 4.01 -19.75 30.57
C PRO A 116 3.71 -18.31 30.13
N ILE A 117 4.32 -17.35 30.82
CA ILE A 117 4.21 -15.93 30.55
C ILE A 117 5.56 -15.32 30.18
N VAL A 118 5.49 -14.27 29.38
CA VAL A 118 6.57 -13.31 29.15
C VAL A 118 6.14 -12.00 29.77
N VAL A 119 6.77 -11.66 30.90
CA VAL A 119 6.65 -10.33 31.51
C VAL A 119 7.39 -9.33 30.63
N ARG A 120 6.76 -8.21 30.29
CA ARG A 120 7.45 -7.06 29.72
C ARG A 120 7.17 -5.82 30.56
N ASP A 121 8.24 -5.23 31.10
CA ASP A 121 8.19 -3.87 31.64
C ASP A 121 8.10 -2.89 30.48
N VAL A 122 6.88 -2.42 30.23
CA VAL A 122 6.58 -1.37 29.26
C VAL A 122 5.45 -0.55 29.85
N THR A 123 5.61 0.78 29.79
CA THR A 123 4.58 1.72 30.22
C THR A 123 3.32 1.55 29.39
N ASN A 124 2.17 1.95 29.94
CA ASN A 124 0.86 1.78 29.29
C ASN A 124 0.84 2.31 27.85
N ASP A 125 1.52 3.43 27.61
CA ASP A 125 1.63 4.10 26.31
C ASP A 125 2.38 3.29 25.25
N GLN A 126 3.27 2.37 25.65
CA GLN A 126 4.05 1.53 24.72
C GLN A 126 3.44 0.14 24.51
N LEU A 127 2.60 -0.33 25.43
CA LEU A 127 1.96 -1.64 25.37
C LEU A 127 0.85 -1.75 24.32
N LEU A 128 -0.08 -0.80 24.31
CA LEU A 128 -1.21 -0.83 23.40
C LEU A 128 -0.79 -0.75 21.92
N PRO A 129 0.18 0.12 21.53
CA PRO A 129 0.73 0.11 20.19
C PRO A 129 1.31 -1.23 19.77
N LEU A 130 2.07 -1.90 20.65
CA LEU A 130 2.72 -3.17 20.32
C LEU A 130 1.69 -4.28 20.01
N ALA A 131 0.62 -4.36 20.80
CA ALA A 131 -0.48 -5.31 20.59
C ALA A 131 -1.33 -4.96 19.36
N LEU A 132 -1.52 -3.67 19.07
CA LEU A 132 -2.16 -3.19 17.84
C LEU A 132 -1.33 -3.54 16.59
N ILE A 133 0.00 -3.37 16.65
CA ILE A 133 0.93 -3.71 15.58
C ILE A 133 0.96 -5.23 15.32
N GLU A 134 1.00 -6.06 16.37
CA GLU A 134 0.90 -7.53 16.23
C GLU A 134 -0.42 -7.92 15.55
N ASN A 135 -1.55 -7.34 15.98
CA ASN A 135 -2.83 -7.62 15.33
C ASN A 135 -2.91 -7.07 13.89
N LEU A 136 -2.11 -6.06 13.53
CA LEU A 136 -2.03 -5.52 12.17
C LEU A 136 -1.20 -6.39 11.22
N GLN A 137 -0.27 -7.19 11.74
CA GLN A 137 0.53 -8.13 10.95
C GLN A 137 -0.23 -9.41 10.56
N ARG A 138 -1.55 -9.44 10.77
CA ARG A 138 -2.42 -10.56 10.40
C ARG A 138 -2.86 -10.44 8.95
N GLU A 139 -2.69 -11.52 8.19
CA GLU A 139 -2.90 -11.54 6.73
C GLU A 139 -4.37 -11.34 6.29
N ASP A 140 -5.33 -11.49 7.21
CA ASP A 140 -6.78 -11.45 6.92
C ASP A 140 -7.43 -10.06 6.99
N LEU A 141 -6.70 -8.99 7.34
CA LEU A 141 -7.29 -7.66 7.53
C LEU A 141 -7.71 -7.01 6.20
N ASN A 142 -8.92 -6.45 6.14
CA ASN A 142 -9.34 -5.68 4.98
C ASN A 142 -8.71 -4.27 4.97
N PRO A 143 -8.59 -3.60 3.80
CA PRO A 143 -7.89 -2.32 3.70
C PRO A 143 -8.48 -1.15 4.51
N ILE A 144 -9.77 -1.24 4.89
CA ILE A 144 -10.42 -0.23 5.75
C ILE A 144 -10.10 -0.51 7.21
N GLU A 145 -10.14 -1.77 7.66
CA GLU A 145 -9.72 -2.16 9.02
C GLU A 145 -8.24 -1.79 9.27
N GLU A 146 -7.36 -2.04 8.30
CA GLU A 146 -5.95 -1.64 8.37
C GLU A 146 -5.83 -0.11 8.55
N ALA A 147 -6.56 0.67 7.75
CA ALA A 147 -6.56 2.13 7.83
C ALA A 147 -7.13 2.66 9.17
N VAL A 148 -8.21 2.07 9.70
CA VAL A 148 -8.77 2.43 11.02
C VAL A 148 -7.78 2.12 12.15
N ALA A 149 -7.06 1.00 12.07
CA ALA A 149 -6.04 0.66 13.06
C ALA A 149 -4.83 1.62 13.00
N TYR A 150 -4.39 2.03 11.79
CA TYR A 150 -3.42 3.12 11.66
C TYR A 150 -3.91 4.44 12.25
N GLN A 151 -5.18 4.80 12.03
CA GLN A 151 -5.74 6.04 12.58
C GLN A 151 -5.68 6.04 14.11
N ARG A 152 -6.05 4.92 14.75
CA ARG A 152 -5.97 4.77 16.21
C ARG A 152 -4.54 4.89 16.75
N LEU A 153 -3.54 4.36 16.03
CA LEU A 153 -2.12 4.51 16.40
C LEU A 153 -1.65 5.98 16.34
N VAL A 154 -2.18 6.78 15.40
CA VAL A 154 -1.89 8.22 15.34
C VAL A 154 -2.64 8.98 16.44
N GLU A 155 -3.95 8.76 16.58
CA GLU A 155 -4.83 9.58 17.44
C GLU A 155 -4.71 9.26 18.93
N HIS A 156 -4.62 7.99 19.32
CA HIS A 156 -4.58 7.59 20.74
C HIS A 156 -3.16 7.42 21.29
N HIS A 157 -2.16 7.22 20.42
CA HIS A 157 -0.77 6.95 20.83
C HIS A 157 0.24 7.95 20.27
N GLY A 158 -0.22 8.98 19.54
CA GLY A 158 0.64 10.04 19.01
C GLY A 158 1.72 9.56 18.02
N LEU A 159 1.62 8.33 17.50
CA LEU A 159 2.66 7.76 16.67
C LEU A 159 2.71 8.44 15.31
N THR A 160 3.92 8.76 14.85
CA THR A 160 4.12 9.27 13.49
C THR A 160 3.88 8.17 12.46
N HIS A 161 3.48 8.56 11.25
CA HIS A 161 3.33 7.61 10.14
C HIS A 161 4.63 6.84 9.83
N ASP A 162 5.79 7.42 10.16
CA ASP A 162 7.11 6.84 9.95
C ASP A 162 7.43 5.74 10.98
N THR A 163 7.11 6.00 12.24
CA THR A 163 7.18 5.03 13.35
C THR A 163 6.26 3.83 13.09
N ILE A 164 5.03 4.10 12.66
CA ILE A 164 4.06 3.07 12.30
C ILE A 164 4.59 2.24 11.12
N ALA A 165 5.01 2.88 10.03
CA ALA A 165 5.55 2.24 8.83
C ALA A 165 6.74 1.30 9.14
N THR A 166 7.69 1.78 9.93
CA THR A 166 8.84 1.00 10.41
C THR A 166 8.40 -0.23 11.20
N ALA A 167 7.44 -0.08 12.11
CA ALA A 167 6.97 -1.17 12.96
C ALA A 167 6.16 -2.25 12.21
N VAL A 168 5.51 -1.89 11.11
CA VAL A 168 4.72 -2.82 10.28
C VAL A 168 5.45 -3.32 9.03
N GLY A 169 6.71 -2.90 8.82
CA GLY A 169 7.53 -3.30 7.67
C GLY A 169 7.03 -2.78 6.32
N LYS A 170 6.40 -1.60 6.29
CA LYS A 170 5.86 -0.97 5.06
C LYS A 170 6.45 0.43 4.86
N ASP A 171 6.32 0.99 3.66
CA ASP A 171 6.68 2.39 3.41
C ASP A 171 5.75 3.38 4.15
N ARG A 172 6.30 4.51 4.59
CA ARG A 172 5.53 5.66 5.10
C ARG A 172 4.44 6.13 4.13
N SER A 173 4.68 6.02 2.83
CA SER A 173 3.72 6.34 1.78
C SER A 173 2.51 5.39 1.78
N THR A 174 2.70 4.11 2.13
CA THR A 174 1.65 3.09 2.23
C THR A 174 0.71 3.39 3.40
N VAL A 175 1.27 3.66 4.59
CA VAL A 175 0.49 4.08 5.77
C VAL A 175 -0.31 5.36 5.47
N ALA A 176 0.33 6.37 4.87
CA ALA A 176 -0.34 7.60 4.49
C ALA A 176 -1.45 7.40 3.43
N ASN A 177 -1.25 6.49 2.47
CA ASN A 177 -2.27 6.15 1.47
C ASN A 177 -3.46 5.40 2.10
N ALA A 178 -3.22 4.48 3.03
CA ALA A 178 -4.27 3.75 3.75
C ALA A 178 -5.15 4.72 4.57
N LEU A 179 -4.53 5.61 5.37
CA LEU A 179 -5.25 6.65 6.12
C LEU A 179 -6.12 7.57 5.25
N ARG A 180 -5.71 7.82 3.99
CA ARG A 180 -6.52 8.62 3.05
C ARG A 180 -7.80 7.90 2.61
N LEU A 181 -7.87 6.56 2.64
CA LEU A 181 -9.06 5.79 2.27
C LEU A 181 -10.24 6.08 3.19
N LEU A 182 -9.99 6.43 4.45
CA LEU A 182 -11.02 6.76 5.44
C LEU A 182 -11.83 8.02 5.06
N LYS A 183 -11.27 8.89 4.20
CA LYS A 183 -11.91 10.09 3.67
C LYS A 183 -12.91 9.82 2.54
N LEU A 184 -13.04 8.56 2.09
CA LEU A 184 -14.06 8.17 1.12
C LEU A 184 -15.44 8.04 1.81
N PRO A 185 -16.55 8.32 1.11
CA PRO A 185 -17.90 7.99 1.54
C PRO A 185 -18.05 6.53 1.99
N GLU A 186 -18.91 6.29 2.98
CA GLU A 186 -19.16 4.95 3.55
C GLU A 186 -19.50 3.90 2.50
N GLU A 187 -20.31 4.27 1.49
CA GLU A 187 -20.66 3.41 0.35
C GLU A 187 -19.42 2.83 -0.36
N ILE A 188 -18.39 3.65 -0.56
CA ILE A 188 -17.15 3.27 -1.26
C ILE A 188 -16.24 2.46 -0.32
N LYS A 189 -16.24 2.78 0.98
CA LYS A 189 -15.49 2.02 2.00
C LYS A 189 -16.08 0.61 2.18
N ALA A 190 -17.40 0.46 2.15
CA ALA A 190 -18.08 -0.84 2.16
C ALA A 190 -17.70 -1.71 0.95
N GLU A 191 -17.72 -1.14 -0.26
CA GLU A 191 -17.29 -1.85 -1.49
C GLU A 191 -15.79 -2.23 -1.49
N LEU A 192 -14.94 -1.42 -0.86
CA LEU A 192 -13.52 -1.75 -0.66
C LEU A 192 -13.32 -2.86 0.39
N ALA A 193 -14.09 -2.85 1.49
CA ALA A 193 -14.05 -3.90 2.51
C ALA A 193 -14.61 -5.24 2.00
N ALA A 194 -15.63 -5.20 1.15
CA ALA A 194 -16.21 -6.37 0.48
C ALA A 194 -15.38 -6.89 -0.72
N GLY A 195 -14.31 -6.19 -1.11
CA GLY A 195 -13.45 -6.56 -2.23
C GLY A 195 -14.02 -6.25 -3.63
N GLY A 196 -15.16 -5.56 -3.72
CA GLY A 196 -15.73 -5.06 -4.99
C GLY A 196 -14.86 -3.98 -5.63
N LEU A 197 -14.13 -3.22 -4.80
CA LEU A 197 -13.09 -2.27 -5.24
C LEU A 197 -11.72 -2.67 -4.71
N THR A 198 -10.68 -2.37 -5.48
CA THR A 198 -9.28 -2.51 -5.04
C THR A 198 -8.79 -1.22 -4.38
N VAL A 199 -7.71 -1.30 -3.59
CA VAL A 199 -7.02 -0.11 -3.07
C VAL A 199 -6.58 0.84 -4.20
N GLY A 200 -6.27 0.32 -5.39
CA GLY A 200 -6.00 1.13 -6.58
C GLY A 200 -7.22 1.94 -7.05
N HIS A 201 -8.40 1.30 -7.14
CA HIS A 201 -9.65 2.01 -7.46
C HIS A 201 -9.97 3.08 -6.42
N ALA A 202 -9.88 2.75 -5.13
CA ALA A 202 -10.14 3.69 -4.05
C ALA A 202 -9.19 4.90 -4.05
N ARG A 203 -7.90 4.68 -4.33
CA ARG A 203 -6.91 5.76 -4.50
C ARG A 203 -7.20 6.66 -5.71
N ALA A 204 -7.67 6.09 -6.82
CA ALA A 204 -8.08 6.88 -7.98
C ALA A 204 -9.34 7.70 -7.67
N LEU A 205 -10.34 7.10 -7.01
CA LEU A 205 -11.59 7.76 -6.60
C LEU A 205 -11.34 8.99 -5.72
N LEU A 206 -10.36 8.96 -4.81
CA LEU A 206 -9.95 10.12 -4.01
C LEU A 206 -9.50 11.35 -4.84
N ALA A 207 -9.23 11.21 -6.15
CA ALA A 207 -8.89 12.32 -7.05
C ALA A 207 -10.09 12.88 -7.85
N ALA A 208 -11.31 12.33 -7.64
CA ALA A 208 -12.52 12.75 -8.37
C ALA A 208 -13.14 14.06 -7.87
N GLY A 209 -12.57 14.71 -6.84
CA GLY A 209 -13.11 15.93 -6.25
C GLY A 209 -14.09 15.63 -5.11
N ASP A 210 -15.31 16.15 -5.23
CA ASP A 210 -16.34 16.07 -4.19
C ASP A 210 -16.91 14.65 -3.99
N GLU A 211 -17.58 14.40 -2.87
CA GLU A 211 -18.17 13.09 -2.60
C GLU A 211 -19.20 12.67 -3.66
N ALA A 212 -19.90 13.63 -4.28
CA ALA A 212 -20.90 13.34 -5.30
C ALA A 212 -20.24 12.78 -6.58
N ALA A 213 -19.10 13.33 -7.00
CA ALA A 213 -18.28 12.83 -8.08
C ALA A 213 -17.65 11.48 -7.73
N GLN A 214 -17.16 11.31 -6.49
CA GLN A 214 -16.64 10.03 -6.01
C GLN A 214 -17.71 8.93 -6.08
N ARG A 215 -18.92 9.16 -5.56
CA ARG A 215 -20.06 8.23 -5.65
C ARG A 215 -20.45 7.92 -7.11
N ARG A 216 -20.52 8.93 -7.98
CA ARG A 216 -20.81 8.75 -9.41
C ARG A 216 -19.74 7.87 -10.09
N ALA A 217 -18.46 8.14 -9.83
CA ALA A 217 -17.36 7.40 -10.41
C ALA A 217 -17.28 5.96 -9.90
N ALA A 218 -17.48 5.73 -8.60
CA ALA A 218 -17.49 4.38 -8.02
C ALA A 218 -18.58 3.50 -8.65
N ARG A 219 -19.80 4.03 -8.85
CA ARG A 219 -20.89 3.31 -9.53
C ARG A 219 -20.55 2.95 -10.98
N GLU A 220 -19.90 3.85 -11.72
CA GLU A 220 -19.48 3.59 -13.10
C GLU A 220 -18.37 2.52 -13.17
N VAL A 221 -17.39 2.58 -12.26
CA VAL A 221 -16.31 1.58 -12.11
C VAL A 221 -16.89 0.19 -11.84
N LEU A 222 -17.81 0.07 -10.88
CA LEU A 222 -18.46 -1.21 -10.53
C LEU A 222 -19.33 -1.73 -11.68
N LYS A 223 -20.16 -0.87 -12.29
CA LYS A 223 -21.06 -1.23 -13.39
C LYS A 223 -20.31 -1.75 -14.62
N ARG A 224 -19.16 -1.16 -14.94
CA ARG A 224 -18.36 -1.49 -16.13
C ARG A 224 -17.15 -2.37 -15.86
N ARG A 225 -16.90 -2.71 -14.58
CA ARG A 225 -15.71 -3.43 -14.10
C ARG A 225 -14.41 -2.84 -14.65
N LEU A 226 -14.29 -1.51 -14.58
CA LEU A 226 -13.11 -0.80 -15.06
C LEU A 226 -11.86 -1.24 -14.30
N SER A 227 -10.74 -1.36 -14.99
CA SER A 227 -9.43 -1.53 -14.35
C SER A 227 -8.97 -0.25 -13.64
N VAL A 228 -7.91 -0.34 -12.83
CA VAL A 228 -7.32 0.82 -12.14
C VAL A 228 -6.90 1.91 -13.12
N ARG A 229 -6.25 1.54 -14.24
CA ARG A 229 -5.80 2.50 -15.26
C ARG A 229 -6.97 3.17 -15.99
N GLU A 230 -8.03 2.43 -16.28
CA GLU A 230 -9.24 2.99 -16.89
C GLU A 230 -10.00 3.89 -15.91
N THR A 231 -10.00 3.55 -14.63
CA THR A 231 -10.57 4.36 -13.54
C THR A 231 -9.81 5.69 -13.42
N GLU A 232 -8.47 5.66 -13.38
CA GLU A 232 -7.63 6.86 -13.39
C GLU A 232 -7.88 7.72 -14.64
N ALA A 233 -7.96 7.11 -15.82
CA ALA A 233 -8.23 7.82 -17.07
C ALA A 233 -9.65 8.42 -17.13
N PHE A 234 -10.64 7.72 -16.58
CA PHE A 234 -12.03 8.20 -16.48
C PHE A 234 -12.13 9.39 -15.52
N ILE A 235 -11.53 9.28 -14.33
CA ILE A 235 -11.50 10.35 -13.33
C ILE A 235 -10.72 11.56 -13.86
N ARG A 236 -9.60 11.35 -14.55
CA ARG A 236 -8.86 12.44 -15.21
C ARG A 236 -9.69 13.16 -16.27
N LYS A 237 -10.62 12.48 -16.97
CA LYS A 237 -11.57 13.12 -17.90
C LYS A 237 -12.68 13.89 -17.20
N LEU A 238 -13.10 13.47 -16.00
CA LEU A 238 -14.09 14.18 -15.19
C LEU A 238 -13.50 15.43 -14.49
N SER A 239 -12.26 15.32 -14.00
CA SER A 239 -11.56 16.41 -13.28
C SER A 239 -10.80 17.36 -14.21
N ALA A 240 -10.65 17.02 -15.50
CA ALA A 240 -10.15 17.98 -16.48
C ALA A 240 -11.20 19.07 -16.69
N PRO A 241 -10.84 20.37 -16.65
CA PRO A 241 -11.72 21.40 -17.20
C PRO A 241 -12.02 21.02 -18.65
N ALA A 242 -13.28 21.16 -19.06
CA ALA A 242 -13.71 20.80 -20.41
C ALA A 242 -12.72 21.39 -21.42
N PRO A 243 -12.16 20.60 -22.35
CA PRO A 243 -11.22 21.14 -23.32
C PRO A 243 -11.94 22.27 -24.05
N THR A 244 -11.42 23.49 -23.91
CA THR A 244 -11.84 24.61 -24.73
C THR A 244 -11.75 24.12 -26.16
N ALA A 245 -12.91 24.00 -26.82
CA ALA A 245 -13.00 23.29 -28.08
C ALA A 245 -11.94 23.85 -29.02
N GLN A 246 -10.95 23.02 -29.36
CA GLN A 246 -9.91 23.44 -30.29
C GLN A 246 -10.64 23.83 -31.57
N ALA A 247 -10.62 25.13 -31.86
CA ALA A 247 -11.37 25.68 -32.97
C ALA A 247 -11.00 24.88 -34.23
N ALA A 248 -12.04 24.48 -34.99
CA ALA A 248 -11.86 23.70 -36.19
C ALA A 248 -10.74 24.30 -37.05
N ALA A 249 -9.84 23.44 -37.54
CA ALA A 249 -8.64 23.86 -38.23
C ALA A 249 -8.97 24.95 -39.27
N PRO A 250 -8.35 26.14 -39.23
CA PRO A 250 -8.69 27.22 -40.14
C PRO A 250 -8.53 26.75 -41.60
N ASP A 251 -9.57 27.00 -42.41
CA ASP A 251 -9.59 26.74 -43.85
C ASP A 251 -8.25 27.14 -44.48
N VAL A 252 -7.68 26.27 -45.32
CA VAL A 252 -6.39 26.51 -46.00
C VAL A 252 -6.40 27.83 -46.77
N HIS A 253 -7.55 28.20 -47.34
CA HIS A 253 -7.77 29.48 -48.02
C HIS A 253 -7.75 30.71 -47.09
N VAL A 254 -8.16 30.57 -45.82
CA VAL A 254 -8.13 31.67 -44.84
C VAL A 254 -6.70 31.94 -44.41
N ARG A 255 -5.91 30.89 -44.12
CA ARG A 255 -4.47 31.04 -43.79
C ARG A 255 -3.66 31.67 -44.92
N ALA A 256 -3.94 31.29 -46.17
CA ALA A 256 -3.29 31.89 -47.34
C ALA A 256 -3.63 33.39 -47.51
N ALA A 257 -4.86 33.78 -47.17
CA ALA A 257 -5.27 35.18 -47.17
C ALA A 257 -4.65 35.97 -45.99
N GLU A 258 -4.57 35.38 -44.79
CA GLU A 258 -3.91 35.98 -43.63
C GLU A 258 -2.42 36.24 -43.88
N GLU A 259 -1.67 35.25 -44.39
CA GLU A 259 -0.24 35.44 -44.73
C GLU A 259 -0.03 36.50 -45.82
N ARG A 260 -0.89 36.53 -46.85
CA ARG A 260 -0.78 37.55 -47.93
C ARG A 260 -1.07 38.96 -47.41
N LEU A 261 -2.04 39.13 -46.51
CA LEU A 261 -2.30 40.42 -45.87
C LEU A 261 -1.18 40.81 -44.89
N ARG A 262 -0.63 39.85 -44.13
CA ARG A 262 0.52 40.08 -43.23
C ARG A 262 1.76 40.57 -44.00
N LEU A 263 2.02 40.00 -45.17
CA LEU A 263 3.12 40.40 -46.05
C LEU A 263 2.90 41.77 -46.69
N ALA A 264 1.66 42.15 -47.02
CA ALA A 264 1.35 43.43 -47.66
C ALA A 264 1.32 44.61 -46.67
N LEU A 265 0.79 44.40 -45.47
CA LEU A 265 0.56 45.43 -44.45
C LEU A 265 1.64 45.48 -43.35
N GLY A 266 2.59 44.53 -43.35
CA GLY A 266 3.67 44.42 -42.36
C GLY A 266 3.23 44.04 -40.93
N THR A 267 1.94 44.09 -40.65
CA THR A 267 1.30 43.93 -39.34
C THR A 267 0.60 42.59 -39.19
N ARG A 268 0.26 42.20 -37.95
CA ARG A 268 -0.51 40.97 -37.70
C ARG A 268 -1.94 41.15 -38.17
N VAL A 269 -2.37 40.29 -39.09
CA VAL A 269 -3.73 40.26 -39.62
C VAL A 269 -4.40 38.94 -39.27
N ARG A 270 -5.64 38.99 -38.80
CA ARG A 270 -6.49 37.85 -38.48
C ARG A 270 -7.83 37.96 -39.20
N ILE A 271 -8.31 36.88 -39.81
CA ILE A 271 -9.58 36.84 -40.54
C ILE A 271 -10.59 35.99 -39.76
N VAL A 272 -11.48 36.66 -39.03
CA VAL A 272 -12.54 36.01 -38.25
C VAL A 272 -13.80 35.86 -39.10
N ARG A 273 -13.99 34.69 -39.72
CA ARG A 273 -15.23 34.36 -40.46
C ARG A 273 -16.40 34.04 -39.52
N LYS A 274 -17.60 34.47 -39.90
CA LYS A 274 -18.88 34.11 -39.27
C LYS A 274 -19.77 33.38 -40.29
N ARG A 275 -20.89 32.82 -39.81
CA ARG A 275 -21.81 32.00 -40.62
C ARG A 275 -22.43 32.74 -41.84
N LYS A 276 -22.45 34.08 -41.79
CA LYS A 276 -22.57 34.99 -42.93
C LYS A 276 -21.61 36.16 -42.68
N GLY A 277 -20.74 36.47 -43.65
CA GLY A 277 -19.73 37.53 -43.54
C GLY A 277 -18.53 37.20 -42.64
N GLY A 278 -17.73 38.20 -42.31
CA GLY A 278 -16.56 38.07 -41.45
C GLY A 278 -16.01 39.42 -41.04
N ARG A 279 -14.94 39.43 -40.25
CA ARG A 279 -14.19 40.62 -39.86
C ARG A 279 -12.71 40.38 -40.09
N ILE A 280 -12.02 41.39 -40.61
CA ILE A 280 -10.56 41.42 -40.67
C ILE A 280 -10.10 42.27 -39.50
N GLU A 281 -9.25 41.71 -38.65
CA GLU A 281 -8.65 42.38 -37.49
C GLU A 281 -7.17 42.61 -37.84
N ILE A 282 -6.72 43.86 -37.78
CA ILE A 282 -5.36 44.29 -38.08
C ILE A 282 -4.81 44.93 -36.81
N ASP A 283 -3.80 44.31 -36.20
CA ASP A 283 -3.14 44.83 -35.00
C ASP A 283 -2.10 45.89 -35.41
N PHE A 284 -2.16 47.09 -34.83
CA PHE A 284 -1.15 48.14 -34.98
C PHE A 284 -0.54 48.51 -33.62
N GLY A 285 0.77 48.76 -33.59
CA GLY A 285 1.54 49.09 -32.38
C GLY A 285 1.84 50.58 -32.20
N SER A 286 1.63 51.41 -33.23
CA SER A 286 1.81 52.87 -33.16
C SER A 286 0.84 53.62 -34.08
N GLU A 287 0.64 54.93 -33.84
CA GLU A 287 -0.15 55.79 -34.73
C GLU A 287 0.48 55.93 -36.13
N GLU A 288 1.81 55.90 -36.22
CA GLU A 288 2.56 55.89 -37.49
C GLU A 288 2.28 54.63 -38.32
N GLU A 289 2.09 53.48 -37.66
CA GLU A 289 1.73 52.22 -38.30
C GLU A 289 0.26 52.21 -38.74
N LEU A 290 -0.64 52.74 -37.90
CA LEU A 290 -2.04 52.97 -38.28
C LEU A 290 -2.18 53.88 -39.50
N GLN A 291 -1.44 55.00 -39.54
CA GLN A 291 -1.45 55.95 -40.65
C GLN A 291 -0.95 55.28 -41.95
N ARG A 292 0.12 54.50 -41.88
CA ARG A 292 0.67 53.75 -43.02
C ARG A 292 -0.33 52.72 -43.56
N ILE A 293 -1.00 51.99 -42.67
CA ILE A 293 -2.04 51.01 -43.04
C ILE A 293 -3.24 51.73 -43.67
N TYR A 294 -3.63 52.88 -43.12
CA TYR A 294 -4.71 53.71 -43.67
C TYR A 294 -4.38 54.20 -45.08
N GLU A 295 -3.16 54.67 -45.32
CA GLU A 295 -2.69 55.08 -46.66
C GLU A 295 -2.64 53.90 -47.64
N GLN A 296 -2.12 52.74 -47.22
CA GLN A 296 -2.10 51.52 -48.04
C GLN A 296 -3.49 50.96 -48.38
N LEU A 297 -4.50 51.22 -47.55
CA LEU A 297 -5.88 50.77 -47.77
C LEU A 297 -6.77 51.81 -48.47
N SER A 298 -6.41 53.09 -48.42
CA SER A 298 -7.18 54.19 -49.02
C SER A 298 -6.70 54.61 -50.41
N ASN A 299 -5.44 54.34 -50.79
CA ASN A 299 -5.00 54.48 -52.18
C ASN A 299 -5.53 53.35 -53.07
N GLN A 300 -6.55 53.67 -53.88
CA GLN A 300 -6.79 53.06 -55.19
C GLN A 300 -6.28 53.99 -56.30
#